data_AF-A0A418DJJ4-F1
#
_entry.id   AF-A0A418DJJ4-F1
#
_cell.length_a   1.000
_cell.length_b   1.000
_cell.length_c   1.000
_cell.angle_alpha   90.00
_cell.angle_beta   90.00
_cell.angle_gamma   90.00
#
_symmetry.space_group_name_H-M   'P 1'
#
loop_
_entity.id
_entity.type
_entity.pdbx_description
1 polymer ?
#
loop_
_entity_poly.entity_id
_entity_poly.type
_entity_poly.pdbx_seq_one_letter_code
_entity_poly.pdbx_strand_id
1 'polypeptide(L)'
;MQRGKIRQQHKAIADVAEKPKIKKLTKEKVADEHNSATDHLDLAHRGIETIETNAFDAATTLKRLDLSANKLTRIAFTHNMCLTQLKITSNVLVDAGIVDLSFCKQLVTLDLSDNKLARLPGASLRHCTGLRAL
;
A
#
# COMPACT_ATOMS: atom_id res chain seq x y z
N MET A 1 -25.77 12.18 41.45
CA MET A 1 -26.17 12.47 40.05
C MET A 1 -24.97 12.21 39.15
N GLN A 2 -25.05 11.17 38.31
CA GLN A 2 -24.08 10.90 37.23
C GLN A 2 -24.33 11.86 36.05
N ARG A 3 -23.24 12.27 35.39
CA ARG A 3 -23.07 12.72 33.98
C ARG A 3 -21.63 13.30 33.94
N GLY A 4 -20.63 12.68 33.31
CA GLY A 4 -20.58 12.15 31.94
C GLY A 4 -20.00 13.24 31.01
N LYS A 5 -18.74 13.07 30.57
CA LYS A 5 -18.11 13.65 29.35
C LYS A 5 -16.64 13.19 29.30
N ILE A 6 -16.40 12.02 28.71
CA ILE A 6 -15.84 11.81 27.36
C ILE A 6 -14.35 12.19 27.31
N ARG A 7 -13.51 11.15 27.37
CA ARG A 7 -12.10 11.14 26.96
C ARG A 7 -11.97 11.73 25.55
N GLN A 8 -11.41 12.92 25.43
CA GLN A 8 -10.62 13.25 24.24
C GLN A 8 -9.18 12.82 24.55
N GLN A 9 -8.81 11.62 24.12
CA GLN A 9 -7.41 11.26 23.99
C GLN A 9 -6.88 11.97 22.74
N HIS A 10 -6.57 13.26 22.88
CA HIS A 10 -5.66 13.91 21.95
C HIS A 10 -4.27 13.31 22.18
N LYS A 11 -3.97 12.30 21.34
CA LYS A 11 -2.71 12.09 20.65
C LYS A 11 -1.48 12.54 21.46
N ALA A 12 -0.85 11.58 22.12
CA ALA A 12 0.57 11.71 22.45
C ALA A 12 1.32 11.85 21.12
N ILE A 13 1.63 13.09 20.74
CA ILE A 13 2.55 13.40 19.66
C ILE A 13 3.93 13.20 20.27
N ALA A 14 4.39 11.95 20.29
CA ALA A 14 5.82 11.72 20.29
C ALA A 14 6.34 12.30 18.97
N ASP A 15 7.40 13.10 19.03
CA ASP A 15 8.21 13.45 17.87
C ASP A 15 8.74 12.16 17.24
N VAL A 16 7.93 11.53 16.41
CA VAL A 16 8.35 10.48 15.50
C VAL A 16 9.11 11.22 14.41
N ALA A 17 10.44 11.09 14.40
CA ALA A 17 11.25 11.55 13.28
C ALA A 17 10.57 11.09 11.98
N GLU A 18 10.10 12.04 11.16
CA GLU A 18 9.42 11.71 9.91
C GLU A 18 10.36 10.84 9.06
N LYS A 19 9.89 9.65 8.64
CA LYS A 19 10.67 8.78 7.75
C LYS A 19 11.09 9.58 6.50
N PRO A 20 12.34 9.45 6.02
CA PRO A 20 12.93 10.34 5.02
C PRO A 20 12.25 10.26 3.65
N LYS A 21 11.56 11.29 3.15
CA LYS A 21 10.67 11.18 1.97
C LYS A 21 11.25 10.44 0.75
N ILE A 22 10.44 9.58 0.13
CA ILE A 22 10.75 8.84 -1.11
C ILE A 22 9.78 9.33 -2.19
N LYS A 23 10.20 10.23 -3.09
CA LYS A 23 9.33 10.66 -4.21
C LYS A 23 9.13 9.58 -5.28
N LYS A 24 10.22 8.94 -5.70
CA LYS A 24 10.24 7.79 -6.61
C LYS A 24 10.74 6.57 -5.85
N LEU A 25 9.93 5.52 -5.80
CA LEU A 25 10.31 4.23 -5.23
C LEU A 25 11.02 3.41 -6.33
N THR A 26 12.31 3.14 -6.11
CA THR A 26 13.15 2.32 -7.00
C THR A 26 13.45 0.98 -6.35
N LYS A 27 14.03 0.05 -7.12
CA LYS A 27 14.43 -1.26 -6.60
C LYS A 27 15.43 -1.16 -5.44
N GLU A 28 16.37 -0.24 -5.53
CA GLU A 28 17.39 0.00 -4.50
C GLU A 28 16.73 0.47 -3.20
N LYS A 29 15.78 1.41 -3.27
CA LYS A 29 15.07 1.88 -2.08
C LYS A 29 14.22 0.79 -1.43
N VAL A 30 13.61 -0.09 -2.23
CA VAL A 30 12.92 -1.25 -1.68
C VAL A 30 13.91 -2.19 -1.02
N ALA A 31 15.08 -2.43 -1.59
CA ALA A 31 16.11 -3.25 -0.98
C ALA A 31 16.66 -2.66 0.33
N ASP A 32 16.78 -1.33 0.41
CA ASP A 32 17.21 -0.62 1.62
C ASP A 32 16.17 -0.67 2.74
N GLU A 33 14.87 -0.59 2.38
CA GLU A 33 13.76 -0.54 3.34
C GLU A 33 13.21 -1.94 3.70
N HIS A 34 13.39 -2.96 2.83
CA HIS A 34 12.86 -4.31 3.02
C HIS A 34 13.94 -5.28 3.52
N ASN A 35 13.76 -5.76 4.74
CA ASN A 35 14.55 -6.87 5.26
C ASN A 35 14.00 -8.21 4.75
N SER A 36 14.83 -8.99 4.05
CA SER A 36 14.45 -10.31 3.51
C SER A 36 13.99 -11.31 4.56
N ALA A 37 14.37 -11.14 5.84
CA ALA A 37 13.87 -11.95 6.95
C ALA A 37 12.40 -11.66 7.33
N THR A 38 11.82 -10.58 6.78
CA THR A 38 10.44 -10.16 7.05
C THR A 38 9.56 -10.33 5.82
N ASP A 39 8.26 -10.48 6.05
CA ASP A 39 7.24 -10.58 5.01
C ASP A 39 6.41 -9.30 4.86
N HIS A 40 6.80 -8.21 5.53
CA HIS A 40 6.04 -6.97 5.57
C HIS A 40 6.94 -5.76 5.26
N LEU A 41 6.40 -4.82 4.50
CA LEU A 41 7.07 -3.57 4.13
C LEU A 41 6.10 -2.41 4.34
N ASP A 42 6.46 -1.49 5.23
CA ASP A 42 5.71 -0.27 5.54
C ASP A 42 6.35 0.95 4.87
N LEU A 43 5.73 1.38 3.78
CA LEU A 43 6.04 2.58 3.03
C LEU A 43 4.91 3.62 3.14
N ALA A 44 4.15 3.60 4.24
CA ALA A 44 3.15 4.62 4.48
C ALA A 44 3.79 5.98 4.79
N HIS A 45 3.13 7.07 4.40
CA HIS A 45 3.56 8.45 4.68
C HIS A 45 4.96 8.80 4.15
N ARG A 46 5.42 8.17 3.07
CA ARG A 46 6.76 8.41 2.49
C ARG A 46 6.74 9.48 1.39
N GLY A 47 5.57 9.97 0.97
CA GLY A 47 5.44 10.97 -0.09
C GLY A 47 5.74 10.41 -1.49
N ILE A 48 5.46 9.12 -1.71
CA ILE A 48 5.72 8.43 -2.99
C ILE A 48 4.73 8.90 -4.03
N GLU A 49 5.25 9.37 -5.16
CA GLU A 49 4.48 9.84 -6.32
C GLU A 49 4.54 8.82 -7.46
N THR A 50 5.67 8.11 -7.60
CA THR A 50 5.89 7.11 -8.65
C THR A 50 6.60 5.88 -8.12
N ILE A 51 6.23 4.72 -8.65
CA ILE A 51 6.87 3.44 -8.41
C ILE A 51 7.47 2.97 -9.73
N GLU A 52 8.74 2.61 -9.71
CA GLU A 52 9.41 2.00 -10.85
C GLU A 52 8.86 0.59 -11.09
N THR A 53 8.73 0.20 -12.36
CA THR A 53 8.14 -1.06 -12.80
C THR A 53 8.61 -2.26 -11.96
N ASN A 54 9.91 -2.38 -11.75
CA ASN A 54 10.56 -3.52 -11.09
C ASN A 54 10.99 -3.21 -9.65
N ALA A 55 10.39 -2.20 -9.00
CA ALA A 55 10.81 -1.76 -7.68
C ALA A 55 10.75 -2.89 -6.63
N PHE A 56 9.81 -3.82 -6.76
CA PHE A 56 9.61 -4.90 -5.80
C PHE A 56 10.31 -6.21 -6.15
N ASP A 57 11.06 -6.29 -7.25
CA ASP A 57 11.70 -7.54 -7.71
C ASP A 57 12.69 -8.12 -6.68
N ALA A 58 13.28 -7.28 -5.83
CA ALA A 58 14.19 -7.72 -4.76
C ALA A 58 13.45 -8.25 -3.52
N ALA A 59 12.17 -7.92 -3.34
CA ALA A 59 11.39 -8.21 -2.14
C ALA A 59 10.66 -9.57 -2.26
N THR A 60 11.42 -10.65 -2.51
CA THR A 60 10.87 -11.98 -2.85
C THR A 60 10.07 -12.64 -1.74
N THR A 61 10.28 -12.24 -0.48
CA THR A 61 9.57 -12.75 0.70
C THR A 61 8.33 -11.93 1.07
N LEU A 62 8.09 -10.81 0.38
CA LEU A 62 7.08 -9.83 0.75
C LEU A 62 5.66 -10.38 0.55
N LYS A 63 4.87 -10.32 1.62
CA LYS A 63 3.46 -10.74 1.67
C LYS A 63 2.51 -9.61 2.04
N ARG A 64 2.99 -8.58 2.74
CA ARG A 64 2.17 -7.48 3.27
C ARG A 64 2.81 -6.15 2.92
N LEU A 65 2.14 -5.34 2.11
CA LEU A 65 2.66 -4.06 1.64
C LEU A 65 1.69 -2.93 2.02
N ASP A 66 2.23 -1.92 2.71
CA ASP A 66 1.52 -0.69 3.02
C ASP A 66 2.11 0.49 2.24
N LEU A 67 1.33 1.07 1.33
CA LEU A 67 1.62 2.26 0.53
C LEU A 67 0.67 3.42 0.88
N SER A 68 0.04 3.37 2.05
CA SER A 68 -0.99 4.33 2.44
C SER A 68 -0.45 5.74 2.66
N ALA A 69 -1.31 6.75 2.49
CA ALA A 69 -0.96 8.15 2.70
C ALA A 69 0.27 8.60 1.88
N ASN A 70 0.28 8.24 0.60
CA ASN A 70 1.25 8.69 -0.40
C ASN A 70 0.55 9.57 -1.44
N LYS A 71 1.18 9.80 -2.58
CA LYS A 71 0.68 10.63 -3.68
C LYS A 71 0.59 9.82 -4.99
N LEU A 72 0.36 8.52 -4.88
CA LEU A 72 0.34 7.62 -6.03
C LEU A 72 -0.88 7.94 -6.90
N THR A 73 -0.62 8.18 -8.18
CA THR A 73 -1.64 8.29 -9.23
C THR A 73 -1.82 6.98 -9.99
N ARG A 74 -0.83 6.08 -9.90
CA ARG A 74 -0.83 4.76 -10.51
C ARG A 74 -0.10 3.73 -9.65
N ILE A 75 -0.51 2.47 -9.78
CA ILE A 75 0.17 1.30 -9.24
C ILE A 75 0.24 0.23 -10.32
N ALA A 76 1.39 -0.40 -10.46
CA ALA A 76 1.61 -1.55 -11.32
C ALA A 76 2.52 -2.53 -10.59
N PHE A 77 2.22 -3.82 -10.73
CA PHE A 77 3.12 -4.88 -10.31
C PHE A 77 3.57 -5.63 -11.56
N THR A 78 4.86 -5.85 -11.69
CA THR A 78 5.41 -6.74 -12.70
C THR A 78 5.96 -7.95 -11.99
N HIS A 79 5.60 -9.14 -12.50
CA HIS A 79 5.88 -10.45 -11.91
C HIS A 79 4.92 -10.86 -10.78
N ASN A 80 4.73 -12.17 -10.65
CA ASN A 80 3.78 -12.76 -9.73
C ASN A 80 4.21 -12.49 -8.28
N MET A 81 3.51 -11.59 -7.62
CA MET A 81 3.77 -11.20 -6.25
C MET A 81 3.10 -12.18 -5.29
N CYS A 82 3.82 -12.57 -4.24
CA CYS A 82 3.27 -13.38 -3.13
C CYS A 82 2.49 -12.52 -2.11
N LEU A 83 1.99 -11.35 -2.53
CA LEU A 83 1.22 -10.45 -1.68
C LEU A 83 -0.10 -11.11 -1.28
N THR A 84 -0.35 -11.12 0.02
CA THR A 84 -1.61 -11.52 0.65
C THR A 84 -2.39 -10.30 1.16
N GLN A 85 -1.68 -9.20 1.47
CA GLN A 85 -2.28 -7.95 1.92
C GLN A 85 -1.65 -6.76 1.21
N LEU A 86 -2.49 -5.88 0.68
CA LEU A 86 -2.05 -4.65 0.01
C LEU A 86 -2.94 -3.50 0.48
N LYS A 87 -2.33 -2.48 1.07
CA LYS A 87 -2.99 -1.23 1.44
C LYS A 87 -2.42 -0.09 0.62
N ILE A 88 -3.30 0.67 -0.04
CA ILE A 88 -2.94 1.86 -0.81
C ILE A 88 -3.92 2.99 -0.47
N THR A 89 -4.30 3.11 0.80
CA THR A 89 -5.32 4.07 1.22
C THR A 89 -4.79 5.50 1.16
N SER A 90 -5.68 6.49 1.12
CA SER A 90 -5.31 7.91 1.17
C SER A 90 -4.25 8.28 0.12
N ASN A 91 -4.52 7.89 -1.13
CA ASN A 91 -3.71 8.21 -2.30
C ASN A 91 -4.59 8.97 -3.32
N VAL A 92 -4.08 9.16 -4.53
CA VAL A 92 -4.80 9.87 -5.61
C VAL A 92 -4.99 8.97 -6.84
N LEU A 93 -5.17 7.66 -6.62
CA LEU A 93 -5.44 6.71 -7.69
C LEU A 93 -6.78 7.01 -8.36
N VAL A 94 -6.79 6.98 -9.68
CA VAL A 94 -7.98 7.04 -10.53
C VAL A 94 -8.19 5.68 -11.22
N ASP A 95 -9.34 5.46 -11.86
CA ASP A 95 -9.70 4.19 -12.50
C ASP A 95 -8.59 3.62 -13.41
N ALA A 96 -7.97 4.48 -14.24
CA ALA A 96 -6.89 4.10 -15.15
C ALA A 96 -5.52 3.92 -14.46
N GLY A 97 -5.40 4.34 -13.20
CA GLY A 97 -4.19 4.26 -12.41
C GLY A 97 -3.95 2.88 -11.80
N ILE A 98 -4.97 2.03 -11.69
CA ILE A 98 -4.78 0.65 -11.21
C ILE A 98 -4.41 -0.23 -12.39
N VAL A 99 -3.11 -0.34 -12.64
CA VAL A 99 -2.56 -1.12 -13.73
C VAL A 99 -2.34 -2.54 -13.23
N ASP A 100 -3.33 -3.37 -13.51
CA ASP A 100 -3.25 -4.83 -13.51
C ASP A 100 -2.74 -5.51 -12.22
N LEU A 101 -3.66 -5.77 -11.29
CA LEU A 101 -3.45 -6.62 -10.12
C LEU A 101 -3.43 -8.13 -10.43
N SER A 102 -3.43 -8.56 -11.71
CA SER A 102 -3.43 -9.99 -12.06
C SER A 102 -2.20 -10.76 -11.59
N PHE A 103 -1.14 -10.03 -11.26
CA PHE A 103 0.09 -10.55 -10.66
C PHE A 103 0.00 -10.76 -9.15
N CYS A 104 -1.05 -10.29 -8.48
CA CYS A 104 -1.27 -10.48 -7.04
C CYS A 104 -2.31 -11.57 -6.78
N LYS A 105 -2.10 -12.78 -7.33
CA LYS A 105 -3.10 -13.87 -7.29
C LYS A 105 -3.40 -14.38 -5.89
N GLN A 106 -2.46 -14.22 -4.96
CA GLN A 106 -2.58 -14.65 -3.57
C GLN A 106 -3.23 -13.59 -2.66
N LEU A 107 -3.69 -12.47 -3.22
CA LEU A 107 -4.23 -11.37 -2.44
C LEU A 107 -5.51 -11.79 -1.72
N VAL A 108 -5.53 -11.62 -0.40
CA VAL A 108 -6.66 -11.92 0.48
C VAL A 108 -7.35 -10.64 0.93
N THR A 109 -6.57 -9.59 1.16
CA THR A 109 -7.10 -8.27 1.56
C THR A 109 -6.50 -7.18 0.67
N LEU A 110 -7.37 -6.36 0.09
CA LEU A 110 -6.99 -5.16 -0.64
C LEU A 110 -7.70 -3.98 -0.01
N ASP A 111 -7.00 -2.88 0.25
CA ASP A 111 -7.62 -1.64 0.69
C ASP A 111 -7.23 -0.50 -0.24
N LEU A 112 -8.22 -0.01 -0.98
CA LEU A 112 -8.13 1.12 -1.90
C LEU A 112 -8.94 2.33 -1.43
N SER A 113 -9.39 2.33 -0.17
CA SER A 113 -10.20 3.41 0.39
C SER A 113 -9.49 4.75 0.33
N ASP A 114 -10.26 5.84 0.31
CA ASP A 114 -9.73 7.21 0.23
C ASP A 114 -8.78 7.43 -0.98
N ASN A 115 -9.22 6.94 -2.14
CA ASN A 115 -8.64 7.28 -3.45
C ASN A 115 -9.67 8.06 -4.29
N LYS A 116 -9.39 8.28 -5.58
CA LYS A 116 -10.26 8.96 -6.54
C LYS A 116 -10.85 7.99 -7.57
N LEU A 117 -11.11 6.76 -7.13
CA LEU A 117 -11.72 5.71 -7.96
C LEU A 117 -13.21 5.96 -8.10
N ALA A 118 -13.70 6.02 -9.34
CA ALA A 118 -15.12 5.99 -9.64
C ALA A 118 -15.63 4.55 -9.76
N ARG A 119 -14.75 3.61 -10.12
CA ARG A 119 -15.06 2.17 -10.19
C ARG A 119 -13.95 1.32 -9.58
N LEU A 120 -14.33 0.15 -9.09
CA LEU A 120 -13.37 -0.87 -8.71
C LEU A 120 -12.72 -1.51 -9.95
N PRO A 121 -11.45 -1.93 -9.87
CA PRO A 121 -10.71 -2.51 -11.00
C PRO A 121 -11.10 -3.98 -11.24
N GLY A 122 -12.39 -4.25 -11.47
CA GLY A 122 -12.95 -5.62 -11.51
C GLY A 122 -12.26 -6.56 -12.50
N ALA A 123 -11.78 -6.03 -13.64
CA ALA A 123 -11.07 -6.82 -14.65
C ALA A 123 -9.74 -7.41 -14.15
N SER A 124 -9.02 -6.73 -13.26
CA SER A 124 -7.81 -7.27 -12.65
C SER A 124 -8.12 -8.09 -11.39
N LEU A 125 -9.11 -7.68 -10.60
CA LEU A 125 -9.53 -8.40 -9.38
C LEU A 125 -10.07 -9.81 -9.65
N ARG A 126 -10.57 -10.10 -10.86
CA ARG A 126 -11.00 -11.47 -11.24
C ARG A 126 -9.88 -12.52 -11.13
N HIS A 127 -8.62 -12.08 -11.15
CA HIS A 127 -7.44 -12.95 -11.00
C HIS A 127 -7.02 -13.14 -9.53
N CYS A 128 -7.48 -12.27 -8.63
CA CYS A 128 -7.30 -12.38 -7.18
C CYS A 128 -8.39 -13.28 -6.59
N THR A 129 -8.41 -14.57 -6.97
CA THR A 129 -9.48 -15.51 -6.61
C THR A 129 -9.56 -15.80 -5.11
N GLY A 130 -8.51 -15.48 -4.35
CA GLY A 130 -8.47 -15.59 -2.89
C GLY A 130 -8.95 -14.35 -2.13
N LEU A 131 -9.39 -13.29 -2.82
CA LEU A 131 -9.77 -12.02 -2.20
C LEU A 131 -11.03 -12.20 -1.32
N ARG A 132 -10.93 -11.80 -0.05
CA ARG A 132 -11.99 -11.93 0.96
C ARG A 132 -12.43 -10.59 1.54
N ALA A 133 -11.59 -9.57 1.46
CA ALA A 133 -11.88 -8.23 1.93
C ALA A 133 -11.38 -7.19 0.91
N LEU A 134 -12.21 -6.19 0.65
CA LEU A 134 -11.98 -5.07 -0.25
C LEU A 134 -12.45 -3.76 0.39
#